data_AF-A0A937B280-F1
#
_entry.id   AF-A0A937B280-F1
#
_cell.length_a   1.000
_cell.length_b   1.000
_cell.length_c   1.000
_cell.angle_alpha   90.00
_cell.angle_beta   90.00
_cell.angle_gamma   90.00
#
_symmetry.space_group_name_H-M   'P 1'
#
loop_
_entity.id
_entity.type
_entity.pdbx_description
1 polymer ?
#
loop_
_entity_poly.entity_id
_entity_poly.type
_entity_poly.pdbx_seq_one_letter_code
_entity_poly.pdbx_strand_id
1 'polypeptide(L)'
;MARLSRISSLKSVRYWSVTRKRWEPLVADSGAVDETGEQRRPDPTPSTLTPGASFRYFEIGRAGRTLHRMTVHERSADRIVVGTENVTPIRVLMLTAFEAGALQTVAFLERHGPGEWGYYHVIRATEGANAVALGKDASYLNRLAALYRHAAGIPTDLEPPVSR
;
A
#
# COMPACT_ATOMS: atom_id res chain seq x y z
N MET A 1 4.20 -11.75 -8.48
CA MET A 1 3.77 -12.25 -7.16
C MET A 1 4.72 -11.87 -6.02
N ALA A 2 6.03 -12.14 -6.12
CA ALA A 2 7.01 -11.86 -5.05
C ALA A 2 7.17 -10.38 -4.63
N ARG A 3 6.54 -9.42 -5.33
CA ARG A 3 6.63 -7.98 -5.02
C ARG A 3 5.57 -7.50 -4.01
N LEU A 4 4.45 -8.21 -3.86
CA LEU A 4 3.43 -7.84 -2.87
C LEU A 4 3.93 -7.99 -1.42
N SER A 5 4.87 -8.91 -1.18
CA SER A 5 5.47 -9.09 0.14
C SER A 5 6.71 -8.24 0.38
N ARG A 6 7.21 -7.54 -0.64
CA ARG A 6 8.43 -6.71 -0.55
C ARG A 6 8.10 -5.31 -0.07
N ILE A 7 7.66 -5.21 1.17
CA ILE A 7 7.34 -3.94 1.85
C ILE A 7 8.48 -2.92 1.73
N SER A 8 9.73 -3.35 1.91
CA SER A 8 10.90 -2.46 1.80
C SER A 8 11.11 -1.87 0.41
N SER A 9 10.49 -2.46 -0.62
CA SER A 9 10.59 -1.97 -2.00
C SER A 9 9.57 -0.87 -2.33
N LEU A 10 8.63 -0.56 -1.43
CA LEU A 10 7.71 0.57 -1.62
C LEU A 10 8.44 1.92 -1.75
N LYS A 11 9.62 2.07 -1.13
CA LYS A 11 10.47 3.27 -1.28
C LYS A 11 10.99 3.51 -2.69
N SER A 12 10.98 2.48 -3.56
CA SER A 12 11.32 2.63 -4.97
C SER A 12 10.13 3.02 -5.85
N VAL A 13 8.92 3.07 -5.29
CA VAL A 13 7.70 3.37 -6.03
C VAL A 13 7.57 4.87 -6.20
N ARG A 14 7.29 5.31 -7.42
CA ARG A 14 7.00 6.70 -7.76
C ARG A 14 5.58 6.83 -8.30
N TYR A 15 4.94 7.95 -7.97
CA TYR A 15 3.62 8.31 -8.49
C TYR A 15 3.64 9.73 -9.03
N TRP A 16 2.77 10.01 -9.99
CA TRP A 16 2.58 11.38 -10.48
C TRP A 16 1.77 12.21 -9.48
N SER A 17 2.36 13.28 -8.97
CA SER A 17 1.67 14.23 -8.12
C SER A 17 0.98 15.30 -8.97
N VAL A 18 -0.34 15.24 -9.08
CA VAL A 18 -1.17 16.26 -9.76
C VAL A 18 -0.89 17.66 -9.22
N THR A 19 -0.80 17.80 -7.89
CA THR A 19 -0.53 19.09 -7.24
C THR A 19 0.85 19.65 -7.56
N ARG A 20 1.89 18.81 -7.65
CA ARG A 20 3.28 19.25 -7.90
C ARG A 20 3.73 19.12 -9.35
N LYS A 21 2.88 18.55 -10.22
CA LYS A 21 3.14 18.29 -11.64
C LYS A 21 4.49 17.60 -11.89
N ARG A 22 4.81 16.60 -11.07
CA ARG A 22 6.03 15.81 -11.20
C ARG A 22 5.88 14.43 -10.56
N TRP A 23 6.77 13.52 -10.96
CA TRP A 23 6.96 12.23 -10.31
C TRP A 23 7.54 12.41 -8.90
N GLU A 24 6.91 11.78 -7.92
CA GLU A 24 7.28 11.85 -6.50
C GLU A 24 7.39 10.44 -5.91
N PRO A 25 8.28 10.21 -4.93
CA PRO A 25 8.30 8.93 -4.22
C PRO A 25 6.98 8.72 -3.48
N LEU A 26 6.47 7.49 -3.50
CA LEU A 26 5.27 7.10 -2.75
C LEU A 26 5.51 7.24 -1.24
N VAL A 27 6.64 6.70 -0.79
CA VAL A 27 7.16 6.77 0.58
C VAL A 27 8.64 7.09 0.53
N ALA A 28 9.15 7.80 1.53
CA ALA A 28 10.57 8.07 1.68
C ALA A 28 11.34 6.82 2.16
N ASP A 29 10.71 6.02 3.01
CA ASP A 29 11.23 4.73 3.46
C ASP A 29 10.08 3.81 3.89
N SER A 30 10.35 2.51 3.88
CA SER A 30 9.42 1.48 4.33
C SER A 30 10.17 0.22 4.74
N GLY A 31 9.54 -0.60 5.58
CA GLY A 31 10.10 -1.88 5.96
C GLY A 31 9.22 -2.66 6.92
N ALA A 32 9.36 -3.98 6.90
CA ALA A 32 8.77 -4.85 7.90
C ALA A 32 9.38 -4.58 9.28
N VAL A 33 8.58 -4.75 10.32
CA VAL A 33 8.98 -4.57 11.72
C VAL A 33 8.41 -5.71 12.57
N ASP A 34 8.90 -5.81 13.80
CA ASP A 34 8.32 -6.69 14.82
C ASP A 34 6.95 -6.20 15.31
N GLU A 35 6.36 -6.94 16.24
CA GLU A 35 5.05 -6.62 16.80
C GLU A 35 5.03 -5.30 17.58
N THR A 36 6.13 -4.92 18.23
CA THR A 36 6.20 -3.59 18.89
C THR A 36 6.27 -2.47 17.85
N GLY A 37 6.79 -2.78 16.65
CA GLY A 37 6.93 -1.87 15.54
C GLY A 37 8.20 -1.01 15.61
N GLU A 38 9.10 -1.37 16.53
CA GLU A 38 10.35 -0.66 16.83
C GLU A 38 11.52 -1.22 16.03
N GLN A 39 11.64 -2.55 15.96
CA GLN A 39 12.79 -3.19 15.33
C GLN A 39 12.45 -3.63 13.91
N ARG A 40 13.31 -3.28 12.95
CA ARG A 40 13.17 -3.76 11.57
C ARG A 40 13.32 -5.27 11.50
N ARG A 41 12.54 -5.88 10.61
CA ARG A 41 12.62 -7.30 10.25
C ARG A 41 12.82 -7.43 8.74
N PRO A 42 13.34 -8.57 8.28
CA PRO A 42 13.31 -8.90 6.86
C PRO A 42 11.87 -8.86 6.32
N ASP A 43 11.72 -8.46 5.05
CA ASP A 43 10.43 -8.52 4.38
C ASP A 43 9.88 -9.97 4.38
N PRO A 44 8.54 -10.14 4.47
CA PRO A 44 7.92 -11.45 4.33
C PRO A 44 8.31 -12.11 3.01
N THR A 45 8.62 -13.40 3.07
CA THR A 45 8.94 -14.19 1.89
C THR A 45 7.65 -14.76 1.28
N PRO A 46 7.66 -15.19 0.01
CA PRO A 46 6.49 -15.82 -0.58
C PRO A 46 5.97 -17.05 0.18
N SER A 47 6.84 -17.77 0.92
CA SER A 47 6.45 -18.93 1.73
C SER A 47 5.80 -18.56 3.06
N THR A 48 6.05 -17.35 3.59
CA THR A 48 5.39 -16.87 4.82
C THR A 48 4.01 -16.28 4.54
N LEU A 49 3.65 -16.01 3.29
CA LEU A 49 2.35 -15.48 2.90
C LEU A 49 1.26 -16.57 2.92
N THR A 50 1.00 -17.16 4.07
CA THR A 50 -0.09 -18.14 4.26
C THR A 50 -1.38 -17.45 4.69
N PRO A 51 -2.57 -18.00 4.36
CA PRO A 51 -3.83 -17.42 4.84
C PRO A 51 -3.84 -17.27 6.36
N GLY A 52 -4.29 -16.11 6.85
CA GLY A 52 -4.27 -15.72 8.25
C GLY A 52 -2.95 -15.12 8.75
N ALA A 53 -1.85 -15.22 7.99
CA ALA A 53 -0.60 -14.60 8.37
C ALA A 53 -0.72 -13.07 8.39
N SER A 54 -0.10 -12.46 9.40
CA SER A 54 -0.13 -11.02 9.63
C SER A 54 1.28 -10.48 9.85
N PHE A 55 1.59 -9.31 9.29
CA PHE A 55 2.89 -8.67 9.36
C PHE A 55 2.73 -7.19 9.63
N ARG A 56 3.47 -6.65 10.60
CA ARG A 56 3.55 -5.21 10.80
C ARG A 56 4.63 -4.59 9.94
N TYR A 57 4.36 -3.39 9.47
CA TYR A 57 5.31 -2.62 8.69
C TYR A 57 5.15 -1.13 8.91
N PHE A 58 6.17 -0.37 8.53
CA PHE A 58 6.08 1.07 8.52
C PHE A 58 6.22 1.67 7.14
N GLU A 59 5.67 2.86 7.02
CA GLU A 59 5.88 3.77 5.90
C GLU A 59 6.25 5.15 6.44
N ILE A 60 7.26 5.78 5.87
CA ILE A 60 7.56 7.20 6.09
C ILE A 60 7.00 7.96 4.89
N GLY A 61 5.77 8.43 5.04
CA GLY A 61 5.08 9.24 4.05
C GLY A 61 5.14 10.73 4.36
N ARG A 62 4.31 11.51 3.67
CA ARG A 62 4.17 12.96 3.95
C ARG A 62 3.55 13.27 5.31
N ALA A 63 2.76 12.34 5.84
CA ALA A 63 2.18 12.39 7.18
C ALA A 63 3.20 12.01 8.28
N GLY A 64 4.46 11.75 7.92
CA GLY A 64 5.45 11.18 8.82
C GLY A 64 5.40 9.66 8.83
N ARG A 65 5.95 9.07 9.90
CA ARG A 65 6.03 7.62 10.06
C ARG A 65 4.68 7.07 10.52
N THR A 66 4.17 6.10 9.79
CA THR A 66 2.91 5.39 10.10
C THR A 66 3.19 3.91 10.20
N LEU A 67 2.49 3.24 11.12
CA LEU A 67 2.55 1.80 11.32
C LEU A 67 1.29 1.17 10.74
N HIS A 68 1.48 0.07 10.03
CA HIS A 68 0.43 -0.65 9.33
C HIS A 68 0.54 -2.14 9.64
N ARG A 69 -0.57 -2.85 9.46
CA ARG A 69 -0.66 -4.29 9.53
C ARG A 69 -1.13 -4.79 8.17
N MET A 70 -0.39 -5.74 7.61
CA MET A 70 -0.76 -6.49 6.42
C MET A 70 -1.27 -7.86 6.85
N THR A 71 -2.42 -8.29 6.33
CA THR A 71 -2.99 -9.62 6.59
C THR A 71 -3.27 -10.34 5.28
N VAL A 72 -2.81 -11.59 5.18
CA VAL A 72 -3.10 -12.45 4.02
C VAL A 72 -4.47 -13.09 4.24
N HIS A 73 -5.46 -12.73 3.44
CA HIS A 73 -6.80 -13.32 3.52
C HIS A 73 -6.90 -14.60 2.70
N GLU A 74 -6.28 -14.63 1.51
CA GLU A 74 -6.32 -15.77 0.61
C GLU A 74 -4.99 -15.94 -0.10
N ARG A 75 -4.57 -17.20 -0.28
CA ARG A 75 -3.39 -17.57 -1.07
C ARG A 75 -3.59 -18.92 -1.73
N SER A 76 -3.62 -18.93 -3.05
CA SER A 76 -3.61 -20.12 -3.90
C SER A 76 -2.68 -19.91 -5.09
N ALA A 77 -2.54 -20.91 -5.97
CA ALA A 77 -1.76 -20.77 -7.21
C ALA A 77 -2.30 -19.68 -8.16
N ASP A 78 -3.59 -19.34 -8.02
CA ASP A 78 -4.34 -18.49 -8.95
C ASP A 78 -4.89 -17.23 -8.30
N ARG A 79 -4.78 -17.09 -6.97
CA ARG A 79 -5.34 -15.94 -6.25
C ARG A 79 -4.54 -15.57 -5.01
N ILE A 80 -4.38 -14.26 -4.81
CA ILE A 80 -3.82 -13.69 -3.59
C ILE A 80 -4.71 -12.52 -3.18
N VAL A 81 -5.14 -12.51 -1.92
CA VAL A 81 -5.88 -11.40 -1.32
C VAL A 81 -5.13 -10.94 -0.08
N VAL A 82 -4.73 -9.67 -0.07
CA VAL A 82 -4.01 -9.05 1.05
C VAL A 82 -4.74 -7.81 1.49
N GLY A 83 -5.08 -7.77 2.78
CA GLY A 83 -5.60 -6.57 3.43
C GLY A 83 -4.49 -5.79 4.10
N THR A 84 -4.60 -4.47 4.15
CA THR A 84 -3.78 -3.65 5.03
C THR A 84 -4.65 -2.67 5.81
N GLU A 85 -4.19 -2.31 7.00
CA GLU A 85 -4.80 -1.24 7.79
C GLU A 85 -3.75 -0.49 8.59
N ASN A 86 -4.03 0.78 8.92
CA ASN A 86 -3.15 1.54 9.79
C ASN A 86 -3.31 1.10 11.26
N VAL A 87 -2.21 0.73 11.91
CA VAL A 87 -2.17 0.34 13.33
C VAL A 87 -2.10 1.56 14.23
N THR A 88 -1.45 2.63 13.76
CA THR A 88 -1.37 3.92 14.47
C THR A 88 -2.23 4.96 13.78
N PRO A 89 -2.74 6.00 14.49
CA PRO A 89 -3.38 7.13 13.85
C PRO A 89 -2.48 7.78 12.79
N ILE A 90 -3.05 8.12 11.64
CA ILE A 90 -2.39 8.90 10.60
C ILE A 90 -2.70 10.36 10.85
N ARG A 91 -1.67 11.15 11.13
CA ARG A 91 -1.80 12.59 11.42
C ARG A 91 -1.30 13.41 10.23
N VAL A 92 -2.05 14.43 9.87
CA VAL A 92 -1.63 15.44 8.89
C VAL A 92 -1.58 16.76 9.62
N LEU A 93 -0.37 17.31 9.77
CA LEU A 93 -0.10 18.41 10.70
C LEU A 93 -0.56 18.00 12.13
N MET A 94 -1.41 18.78 12.77
CA MET A 94 -1.92 18.51 14.12
C MET A 94 -3.24 17.72 14.14
N LEU A 95 -3.85 17.47 12.97
CA LEU A 95 -5.16 16.82 12.87
C LEU A 95 -5.00 15.32 12.62
N THR A 96 -5.80 14.50 13.31
CA THR A 96 -5.93 13.08 12.97
C THR A 96 -6.76 12.96 11.69
N ALA A 97 -6.14 12.46 10.63
CA ALA A 97 -6.81 12.18 9.36
C ALA A 97 -7.53 10.83 9.39
N PHE A 98 -6.89 9.83 10.01
CA PHE A 98 -7.44 8.48 10.21
C PHE A 98 -7.04 8.00 11.59
N GLU A 99 -8.02 7.62 12.42
CA GLU A 99 -7.76 6.87 13.64
C GLU A 99 -7.17 5.48 13.31
N ALA A 100 -6.62 4.79 14.31
CA ALA A 100 -6.16 3.41 14.14
C ALA A 100 -7.29 2.53 13.57
N GLY A 101 -6.98 1.78 12.51
CA GLY A 101 -7.93 0.93 11.78
C GLY A 101 -8.89 1.67 10.84
N ALA A 102 -8.81 3.00 10.76
CA ALA A 102 -9.76 3.78 9.98
C ALA A 102 -9.44 3.86 8.48
N LEU A 103 -8.18 3.63 8.10
CA LEU A 103 -7.78 3.45 6.71
C LEU A 103 -7.49 1.98 6.47
N GLN A 104 -8.30 1.35 5.62
CA GLN A 104 -8.17 -0.05 5.23
C GLN A 104 -8.01 -0.14 3.73
N THR A 105 -7.21 -1.09 3.27
CA THR A 105 -7.11 -1.43 1.85
C THR A 105 -7.15 -2.93 1.65
N VAL A 106 -7.62 -3.37 0.49
CA VAL A 106 -7.54 -4.77 0.06
C VAL A 106 -7.06 -4.82 -1.38
N ALA A 107 -5.97 -5.54 -1.62
CA ALA A 107 -5.46 -5.84 -2.93
C ALA A 107 -5.77 -7.29 -3.31
N PHE A 108 -6.34 -7.47 -4.49
CA PHE A 108 -6.64 -8.75 -5.12
C PHE A 108 -5.71 -8.93 -6.31
N LEU A 109 -5.08 -10.09 -6.40
CA LEU A 109 -4.33 -10.53 -7.57
C LEU A 109 -4.88 -11.89 -7.99
N GLU A 110 -5.51 -11.96 -9.14
CA GLU A 110 -6.27 -13.13 -9.59
C GLU A 110 -5.92 -13.52 -11.02
N ARG A 111 -5.74 -14.81 -11.29
CA ARG A 111 -5.42 -15.30 -12.63
C ARG A 111 -6.69 -15.34 -13.47
N HIS A 112 -6.65 -14.73 -14.64
CA HIS A 112 -7.75 -14.80 -15.63
C HIS A 112 -7.43 -15.75 -16.80
N GLY A 113 -6.16 -16.11 -17.00
CA GLY A 113 -5.74 -17.05 -18.03
C GLY A 113 -4.24 -17.34 -18.00
N PRO A 114 -3.71 -18.10 -18.98
CA PRO A 114 -2.28 -18.32 -19.13
C PRO A 114 -1.51 -16.99 -19.26
N GLY A 115 -0.71 -16.67 -18.25
CA GLY A 115 0.07 -15.41 -18.21
C GLY A 115 -0.73 -14.15 -17.86
N GLU A 116 -2.07 -14.24 -17.75
CA GLU A 116 -2.93 -13.09 -17.50
C GLU A 116 -3.38 -13.02 -16.04
N TRP A 117 -3.17 -11.86 -15.43
CA TRP A 117 -3.51 -11.56 -14.04
C TRP A 117 -4.30 -10.27 -13.94
N GLY A 118 -5.45 -10.32 -13.29
CA GLY A 118 -6.19 -9.14 -12.83
C GLY A 118 -5.61 -8.61 -11.52
N TYR A 119 -5.59 -7.29 -11.39
CA TYR A 119 -5.25 -6.59 -10.15
C TYR A 119 -6.37 -5.63 -9.79
N TYR A 120 -6.95 -5.81 -8.61
CA TYR A 120 -7.96 -4.91 -8.06
C TYR A 120 -7.48 -4.40 -6.71
N HIS A 121 -7.69 -3.12 -6.43
CA HIS A 121 -7.31 -2.53 -5.16
C HIS A 121 -8.44 -1.62 -4.67
N VAL A 122 -8.98 -1.95 -3.52
CA VAL A 122 -10.06 -1.21 -2.87
C VAL A 122 -9.48 -0.49 -1.67
N ILE A 123 -9.82 0.80 -1.53
CA ILE A 123 -9.52 1.60 -0.35
C ILE A 123 -10.85 1.87 0.36
N ARG A 124 -10.87 1.65 1.67
CA ARG A 124 -12.02 1.93 2.53
C ARG A 124 -11.59 2.86 3.66
N ALA A 125 -12.33 3.94 3.81
CA ALA A 125 -12.31 4.74 5.03
C ALA A 125 -13.48 4.31 5.92
N THR A 126 -13.25 4.14 7.22
CA THR A 126 -14.30 3.82 8.21
C THR A 126 -14.72 5.07 9.00
N GLU A 127 -15.58 4.90 10.02
CA GLU A 127 -16.11 6.00 10.84
C GLU A 127 -15.01 6.87 11.50
N GLY A 128 -13.81 6.32 11.72
CA GLY A 128 -12.66 7.06 12.26
C GLY A 128 -11.89 7.93 11.25
N ALA A 129 -12.44 8.15 10.04
CA ALA A 129 -11.81 8.97 9.00
C ALA A 129 -12.35 10.40 9.02
N ASN A 130 -11.45 11.39 8.94
CA ASN A 130 -11.82 12.78 8.85
C ASN A 130 -12.24 13.15 7.41
N ALA A 131 -13.37 13.84 7.24
CA ALA A 131 -13.92 14.23 5.95
C ALA A 131 -12.93 15.04 5.07
N VAL A 132 -12.07 15.86 5.67
CA VAL A 132 -11.05 16.65 4.94
C VAL A 132 -9.98 15.76 4.30
N ALA A 133 -9.76 14.56 4.85
CA ALA A 133 -8.81 13.59 4.30
C ALA A 133 -9.37 12.83 3.08
N LEU A 134 -10.69 12.81 2.87
CA LEU A 134 -11.35 11.97 1.86
C LEU A 134 -11.38 12.60 0.46
N GLY A 135 -11.25 13.91 0.30
CA GLY A 135 -11.47 14.63 -0.97
C GLY A 135 -10.28 14.72 -1.94
N LYS A 136 -9.47 13.66 -2.13
CA LYS A 136 -8.23 13.72 -2.95
C LYS A 136 -8.12 12.64 -4.04
N ASP A 137 -9.23 12.37 -4.74
CA ASP A 137 -9.41 11.26 -5.69
C ASP A 137 -8.31 11.13 -6.74
N ALA A 138 -7.92 12.23 -7.40
CA ALA A 138 -6.87 12.19 -8.43
C ALA A 138 -5.49 11.78 -7.88
N SER A 139 -5.20 12.15 -6.62
CA SER A 139 -3.97 11.70 -5.95
C SER A 139 -4.05 10.22 -5.54
N TYR A 140 -5.23 9.70 -5.24
CA TYR A 140 -5.41 8.27 -4.95
C TYR A 140 -5.25 7.44 -6.22
N LEU A 141 -5.83 7.86 -7.34
CA LEU A 141 -5.74 7.13 -8.61
C LEU A 141 -4.28 6.93 -9.07
N ASN A 142 -3.46 7.98 -9.05
CA ASN A 142 -2.05 7.85 -9.43
C ASN A 142 -1.24 6.99 -8.47
N ARG A 143 -1.58 6.97 -7.18
CA ARG A 143 -0.92 6.09 -6.21
C ARG A 143 -1.33 4.63 -6.40
N LEU A 144 -2.61 4.38 -6.67
CA LEU A 144 -3.11 3.05 -7.00
C LEU A 144 -2.45 2.51 -8.28
N ALA A 145 -2.32 3.35 -9.32
CA ALA A 145 -1.62 2.99 -10.55
C ALA A 145 -0.14 2.66 -10.30
N ALA A 146 0.54 3.43 -9.45
CA ALA A 146 1.93 3.16 -9.08
C ALA A 146 2.08 1.83 -8.32
N LEU A 147 1.16 1.51 -7.40
CA LEU A 147 1.14 0.25 -6.68
C LEU A 147 0.85 -0.95 -7.60
N TYR A 148 -0.08 -0.79 -8.56
CA TYR A 148 -0.32 -1.77 -9.61
C TYR A 148 0.96 -2.03 -10.43
N ARG A 149 1.58 -0.97 -10.98
CA ARG A 149 2.82 -1.07 -11.77
C ARG A 149 3.91 -1.79 -10.97
N HIS A 150 4.06 -1.42 -9.69
CA HIS A 150 5.00 -2.07 -8.79
C HIS A 150 4.73 -3.57 -8.60
N ALA A 151 3.47 -3.95 -8.34
CA ALA A 151 3.07 -5.35 -8.18
C ALA A 151 3.31 -6.17 -9.47
N ALA A 152 3.08 -5.54 -10.63
CA ALA A 152 3.30 -6.11 -11.96
C ALA A 152 4.79 -6.11 -12.39
N GLY A 153 5.68 -5.43 -11.65
CA GLY A 153 7.09 -5.29 -12.03
C GLY A 153 7.34 -4.32 -13.19
N ILE A 154 6.40 -3.44 -13.47
CA ILE A 154 6.48 -2.36 -14.46
C ILE A 154 7.13 -1.13 -13.81
N PRO A 155 8.00 -0.36 -14.52
CA PRO A 155 8.50 0.90 -14.01
C PRO A 155 7.35 1.85 -13.62
N THR A 156 7.46 2.45 -12.43
CA THR A 156 6.31 3.17 -11.83
C THR A 156 6.14 4.59 -12.35
N ASP A 157 7.21 5.19 -12.88
CA ASP A 157 7.31 6.56 -13.41
C ASP A 157 7.20 6.64 -14.94
N LEU A 158 6.52 5.68 -15.58
CA LEU A 158 6.23 5.73 -17.01
C LEU A 158 5.21 6.81 -17.36
N GLU A 159 5.52 7.56 -18.43
CA GLU A 159 4.60 8.46 -19.13
C GLU A 159 3.61 7.70 -20.03
N PRO A 160 2.38 8.20 -20.20
CA PRO A 160 1.79 9.29 -19.44
C PRO A 160 1.38 8.84 -18.01
N PRO A 161 1.25 9.79 -17.06
CA PRO A 161 0.56 9.50 -15.81
C PRO A 161 -0.92 9.17 -16.07
N VAL A 162 -1.54 8.41 -15.17
CA VAL A 162 -2.95 7.99 -15.30
C VAL A 162 -3.90 9.19 -15.18
N SER A 163 -3.65 10.09 -14.23
CA SER A 163 -4.36 11.36 -14.07
C SER A 163 -3.36 12.52 -14.02
N ARG A 164 -3.68 13.65 -14.67
CA ARG A 164 -2.82 14.84 -14.72
C ARG A 164 -3.21 15.88 -13.70
#